data_AF-J3GG57-F1
#
_entry.id   AF-J3GG57-F1
#
_cell.length_a   1.000
_cell.length_b   1.000
_cell.length_c   1.000
_cell.angle_alpha   90.00
_cell.angle_beta   90.00
_cell.angle_gamma   90.00
#
_symmetry.space_group_name_H-M   'P 1'
#
loop_
_entity.id
_entity.type
_entity.pdbx_description
1 polymer ?
#
loop_
_entity_poly.entity_id
_entity_poly.type
_entity_poly.pdbx_seq_one_letter_code
_entity_poly.pdbx_strand_id
1 'polypeptide(L)' 'MDLPKLSIAALGGTVSMQASNAGEGVIPTVSGEALLTSIPELTTLAGVTVETLGLLPSASLDFEFLLNVLS' A
#
# COMPACT_ATOMS: atom_id res chain seq x y z
N MET A 1 -24.40 5.39 -14.20
CA MET A 1 -23.33 4.45 -14.61
C MET A 1 -22.62 4.07 -13.34
N ASP A 2 -22.45 2.78 -13.10
CA ASP A 2 -21.70 2.33 -11.92
C ASP A 2 -20.21 2.63 -12.11
N LEU A 3 -19.56 3.07 -11.04
CA LEU A 3 -18.12 3.31 -11.06
C LEU A 3 -17.38 1.99 -11.28
N PRO A 4 -16.23 2.00 -12.01
CA PRO A 4 -15.39 0.82 -12.13
C PRO A 4 -14.91 0.37 -10.74
N LYS A 5 -14.78 -0.95 -10.55
CA LYS A 5 -14.21 -1.52 -9.33
C LYS A 5 -12.69 -1.50 -9.40
N LEU A 6 -12.04 -1.04 -8.33
CA LEU A 6 -10.58 -1.02 -8.21
C LEU A 6 -10.16 -1.66 -6.89
N SER A 7 -9.47 -2.80 -6.98
CA SER A 7 -8.86 -3.47 -5.83
C SER A 7 -7.36 -3.18 -5.81
N ILE A 8 -6.85 -2.70 -4.67
CA ILE A 8 -5.44 -2.36 -4.48
C ILE A 8 -4.90 -3.19 -3.32
N ALA A 9 -3.90 -4.03 -3.60
CA ALA A 9 -3.13 -4.73 -2.59
C ALA A 9 -1.80 -4.00 -2.37
N ALA A 10 -1.57 -3.50 -1.15
CA ALA A 10 -0.32 -2.82 -0.80
C ALA A 10 0.66 -3.81 -0.13
N LEU A 11 1.89 -3.85 -0.66
CA LEU A 11 2.99 -4.70 -0.15
C LEU A 11 4.15 -3.90 0.47
N GLY A 12 4.04 -2.57 0.48
CA GLY A 12 5.07 -1.65 0.95
C GLY A 12 5.72 -0.85 -0.18
N GLY A 13 7.05 -0.90 -0.28
CA GLY A 13 7.83 -0.09 -1.21
C GLY A 13 7.93 1.39 -0.82
N THR A 14 8.57 2.19 -1.68
CA THR A 14 8.91 3.59 -1.35
C THR A 14 7.70 4.46 -1.05
N VAL A 15 6.55 4.21 -1.69
CA VAL A 15 5.30 4.96 -1.44
C VAL A 15 4.82 4.86 0.00
N SER A 16 5.22 3.79 0.71
CA SER A 16 4.88 3.56 2.12
C SER A 16 5.98 3.97 3.10
N MET A 17 7.12 4.47 2.61
CA MET A 17 8.27 4.82 3.44
C MET A 17 8.02 6.13 4.18
N GLN A 18 8.23 6.12 5.49
CA GLN A 18 8.21 7.32 6.32
C GLN A 18 9.32 7.22 7.37
N ALA A 19 9.93 8.37 7.68
CA ALA A 19 10.84 8.48 8.81
C ALA A 19 10.02 8.63 10.09
N SER A 20 10.30 7.82 11.11
CA SER A 20 9.67 7.97 12.42
C SER A 20 10.15 9.24 13.13
N ASN A 21 11.44 9.58 12.99
CA ASN A 21 12.03 10.83 13.50
C ASN A 21 12.98 11.49 12.51
N ALA A 22 13.29 12.77 12.74
CA ALA A 22 14.28 13.49 11.95
C ALA A 22 15.68 12.87 12.11
N GLY A 23 16.32 12.51 10.99
CA GLY A 23 17.65 11.92 10.96
C GLY A 23 17.69 10.39 11.02
N GLU A 24 16.54 9.71 11.14
CA GLU A 24 16.45 8.25 11.05
C GLU A 24 16.33 7.75 9.61
N GLY A 25 16.70 6.48 9.40
CA GLY A 25 16.42 5.79 8.15
C GLY A 25 14.92 5.62 7.93
N VAL A 26 14.47 5.72 6.68
CA VAL A 26 13.07 5.50 6.32
C VAL A 26 12.77 4.01 6.23
N ILE A 27 11.63 3.60 6.76
CA ILE A 27 11.11 2.23 6.65
C ILE A 27 9.64 2.26 6.20
N PRO A 28 9.15 1.19 5.55
CA PRO A 28 7.74 1.07 5.16
C PRO A 28 6.86 1.07 6.41
N THR A 29 6.02 2.09 6.58
CA THR A 29 5.15 2.25 7.76
C THR A 29 3.77 2.79 7.43
N VAL A 30 3.57 3.34 6.23
CA VAL A 30 2.27 3.88 5.81
C VAL A 30 1.46 2.80 5.09
N SER A 31 0.30 2.44 5.64
CA SER A 31 -0.60 1.45 5.05
C SER A 31 -1.29 1.96 3.78
N GLY A 32 -1.75 1.06 2.93
CA GLY A 32 -2.52 1.40 1.72
C GLY A 32 -3.82 2.15 2.02
N GLU A 33 -4.48 1.82 3.12
CA GLU A 33 -5.69 2.50 3.60
C GLU A 33 -5.38 3.94 4.07
N ALA A 34 -4.25 4.14 4.74
CA ALA A 34 -3.76 5.46 5.10
C ALA A 34 -3.40 6.28 3.85
N LEU A 35 -2.80 5.66 2.83
CA LEU A 35 -2.54 6.31 1.53
C LEU A 35 -3.85 6.67 0.80
N LEU A 36 -4.89 5.82 0.84
CA LEU A 36 -6.19 6.17 0.26
C LEU A 36 -6.80 7.39 0.96
N THR A 37 -6.63 7.50 2.27
CA THR A 37 -7.15 8.63 3.06
C THR A 37 -6.53 9.97 2.64
N SER A 38 -5.32 9.98 2.09
CA SER A 38 -4.67 11.20 1.59
C SER A 38 -5.09 11.58 0.16
N ILE A 39 -5.83 10.72 -0.54
CA ILE A 39 -6.27 10.92 -1.94
C ILE A 39 -7.77 10.60 -2.08
N PRO A 40 -8.66 11.33 -1.40
CA PRO A 40 -10.11 11.06 -1.42
C PRO A 40 -10.71 11.12 -2.84
N GLU A 41 -10.08 11.87 -3.76
CA GLU A 41 -10.51 12.01 -5.15
C GLU A 41 -10.58 10.66 -5.88
N LEU A 42 -9.75 9.67 -5.49
CA LEU A 42 -9.75 8.35 -6.13
C LEU A 42 -11.11 7.64 -5.96
N THR A 43 -11.80 7.88 -4.85
CA THR A 43 -13.13 7.30 -4.57
C THR A 43 -14.24 7.92 -5.42
N THR A 44 -13.99 9.07 -6.05
CA THR A 44 -14.93 9.70 -6.99
C THR A 44 -14.86 9.06 -8.39
N LEU A 45 -13.75 8.38 -8.70
CA LEU A 45 -13.47 7.78 -10.00
C LEU A 45 -13.73 6.28 -10.04
N ALA A 46 -13.68 5.60 -8.89
CA ALA A 46 -13.82 4.15 -8.78
C ALA A 46 -14.42 3.72 -7.43
N GLY A 47 -15.07 2.56 -7.41
CA GLY A 47 -15.33 1.82 -6.18
C GLY A 47 -14.05 1.16 -5.70
N VAL A 48 -13.30 1.87 -4.83
CA VAL A 48 -11.97 1.45 -4.37
C VAL A 48 -12.07 0.55 -3.14
N THR A 49 -11.32 -0.56 -3.16
CA THR A 49 -11.04 -1.39 -1.98
C THR A 49 -9.53 -1.51 -1.87
N VAL A 50 -8.98 -1.21 -0.70
CA VAL A 50 -7.55 -1.30 -0.43
C VAL A 50 -7.32 -2.24 0.73
N GLU A 51 -6.31 -3.09 0.61
CA GLU A 51 -5.84 -3.96 1.66
C GLU A 51 -4.31 -3.94 1.71
N THR A 52 -3.76 -3.73 2.90
CA THR A 52 -2.32 -3.87 3.14
C THR A 52 -1.98 -5.32 3.47
N LEU A 53 -1.35 -6.02 2.53
CA LEU A 53 -0.91 -7.41 2.66
C LEU A 53 0.54 -7.51 3.14
N GLY A 54 1.28 -6.41 3.14
CA GLY A 54 2.59 -6.30 3.79
C GLY A 54 3.16 -4.89 3.75
N LEU A 55 4.24 -4.69 4.51
CA LEU A 55 4.99 -3.43 4.59
C LEU A 55 6.48 -3.74 4.53
N LEU A 56 6.95 -4.13 3.35
CA LEU A 56 8.35 -4.49 3.11
C LEU A 56 9.00 -3.53 2.09
N PRO A 57 10.31 -3.23 2.22
CA PRO A 57 11.05 -2.64 1.12
C PRO A 57 11.00 -3.58 -0.08
N SER A 58 10.92 -3.04 -1.30
CA SER A 58 10.82 -3.89 -2.50
C SER A 58 12.01 -4.84 -2.68
N ALA A 59 13.19 -4.46 -2.21
CA ALA A 59 14.39 -5.30 -2.21
C ALA A 59 14.35 -6.45 -1.19
N SER A 60 13.40 -6.43 -0.26
CA SER A 60 13.22 -7.44 0.79
C SER A 60 12.06 -8.40 0.50
N LEU A 61 11.39 -8.26 -0.65
CA LEU A 61 10.37 -9.21 -1.09
C LEU A 61 11.05 -10.50 -1.57
N ASP A 62 10.57 -11.63 -1.08
CA ASP A 62 10.98 -12.95 -1.52
C ASP A 62 9.81 -13.73 -2.14
N PHE A 63 10.13 -14.89 -2.72
CA PHE A 63 9.16 -15.70 -3.45
C PHE A 63 8.06 -16.28 -2.53
N GLU A 64 8.43 -16.70 -1.32
CA GLU A 64 7.49 -17.25 -0.33
C GLU A 64 6.48 -16.19 0.12
N PHE A 65 6.93 -14.97 0.39
CA PHE A 65 6.05 -13.85 0.70
C PHE A 65 5.07 -13.58 -0.44
N LEU A 66 5.54 -13.55 -1.69
CA LEU A 66 4.67 -13.31 -2.85
C LEU A 66 3.65 -14.43 -3.05
N LEU A 67 3.98 -15.68 -2.77
CA LEU A 67 3.00 -16.78 -2.82
C LEU A 67 1.94 -16.65 -1.71
N ASN A 68 2.33 -16.29 -0.49
CA ASN A 68 1.40 -16.07 0.63
C ASN A 68 0.39 -14.94 0.35
N VAL A 69 0.76 -13.96 -0.47
CA VAL A 69 -0.13 -12.87 -0.87
C VAL A 69 -1.23 -13.33 -1.86
N LEU A 70 -1.03 -14.46 -2.55
CA LEU A 70 -1.94 -14.97 -3.57
C LEU A 70 -2.90 -16.07 -3.06
N SER A 71 -2.65 -16.61 -1.86
CA SER A 71 -3.40 -17.72 -1.25
C SER A 71 -4.66 -17.24 -0.54
#